data_AF-A0A354URU9-F1
#
_entry.id   AF-A0A354URU9-F1
#
_cell.length_a   1.000
_cell.length_b   1.000
_cell.length_c   1.000
_cell.angle_alpha   90.00
_cell.angle_beta   90.00
_cell.angle_gamma   90.00
#
_symmetry.space_group_name_H-M   'P 1'
#
loop_
_entity.id
_entity.type
_entity.pdbx_description
1 polymer ?
#
loop_
_entity_poly.entity_id
_entity_poly.type
_entity_poly.pdbx_seq_one_letter_code
_entity_poly.pdbx_strand_id
1 'polypeptide(L)'
;MAGVPLTDAKWTTFMNQLTFDEMKNLISATGFNTGAIDVIGKIKQTDADGAGQLSKGTFWVGAVLLASTWNVELAEMQGIMVGNESL
;
A
#
# COMPACT_ATOMS: atom_id res chain seq x y z
N MET A 1 12.08 7.79 6.75
CA MET A 1 12.47 7.90 8.17
C MET A 1 11.30 8.47 8.96
N ALA A 2 10.61 7.66 9.76
CA ALA A 2 9.47 8.14 10.55
C ALA A 2 9.94 9.09 11.67
N GLY A 3 9.25 10.21 11.86
CA GLY A 3 9.55 11.19 12.92
C GLY A 3 10.75 12.12 12.67
N VAL A 4 11.39 12.06 11.50
CA VAL A 4 12.52 12.94 11.14
C VAL A 4 12.03 14.11 10.28
N PRO A 5 12.23 15.37 10.67
CA PRO A 5 11.87 16.53 9.85
C PRO A 5 12.48 16.45 8.45
N LEU A 6 11.73 16.87 7.42
CA LEU A 6 12.23 16.84 6.03
C LEU A 6 13.46 17.73 5.80
N THR A 7 13.66 18.73 6.66
CA THR A 7 14.83 19.63 6.65
C THR A 7 16.07 19.02 7.31
N ASP A 8 15.95 17.84 7.95
CA ASP A 8 17.08 17.17 8.59
C ASP A 8 18.04 16.57 7.53
N ALA A 9 19.34 16.83 7.70
CA ALA A 9 20.40 16.37 6.80
C ALA A 9 20.44 14.84 6.61
N LYS A 10 19.87 14.06 7.52
CA LYS A 10 19.69 12.62 7.35
C LYS A 10 18.97 12.27 6.06
N TRP A 11 18.04 13.11 5.60
CA TRP A 11 17.33 12.87 4.33
C TRP A 11 18.26 12.98 3.14
N THR A 12 19.15 13.97 3.12
CA THR A 12 20.18 14.08 2.09
C THR A 12 21.09 12.85 2.07
N THR A 13 21.57 12.41 3.24
CA THR A 13 22.38 11.18 3.35
C THR A 13 21.65 9.94 2.87
N PHE A 14 20.36 9.82 3.17
CA PHE A 14 19.54 8.71 2.71
C PHE A 14 19.33 8.73 1.20
N MET A 15 18.89 9.86 0.64
CA MET A 15 18.58 10.00 -0.79
C MET A 15 19.82 9.83 -1.67
N ASN A 16 21.01 10.19 -1.19
CA ASN A 16 22.27 9.99 -1.92
C ASN A 16 22.67 8.52 -2.10
N GLN A 17 21.97 7.58 -1.49
CA GLN A 17 22.17 6.15 -1.73
C GLN A 17 21.46 5.68 -3.01
N LEU A 18 20.52 6.47 -3.54
CA LEU A 18 19.72 6.13 -4.71
C LEU A 18 20.32 6.70 -5.99
N THR A 19 20.36 5.87 -7.03
CA THR A 19 20.65 6.33 -8.40
C THR A 19 19.44 7.02 -9.03
N PHE A 20 19.69 7.84 -10.05
CA PHE A 20 18.62 8.46 -10.82
C PHE A 20 17.68 7.42 -11.45
N ASP A 21 18.22 6.30 -11.94
CA ASP A 21 17.43 5.25 -12.57
C ASP A 21 16.57 4.50 -11.56
N GLU A 22 17.06 4.23 -10.34
CA GLU A 22 16.24 3.65 -9.26
C GLU A 22 15.07 4.59 -8.88
N MET A 23 15.34 5.88 -8.75
CA MET A 23 14.29 6.87 -8.46
C MET A 23 13.27 6.97 -9.59
N LYS A 24 13.72 6.99 -10.85
CA LYS A 24 12.86 7.00 -12.03
C LYS A 24 12.00 5.73 -12.09
N ASN A 25 12.61 4.56 -11.88
CA ASN A 25 11.88 3.29 -11.90
C ASN A 25 10.84 3.22 -10.79
N LEU A 26 11.14 3.76 -9.60
CA LEU A 26 10.19 3.80 -8.49
C LEU A 26 8.91 4.56 -8.82
N ILE A 27 9.00 5.69 -9.53
CA ILE A 27 7.83 6.50 -9.91
C ILE A 27 7.20 6.07 -11.24
N SER A 28 7.94 5.35 -12.08
CA SER A 28 7.50 4.91 -13.41
C SER A 28 6.93 3.49 -13.40
N ALA A 29 7.07 2.75 -12.30
CA ALA A 29 6.42 1.46 -12.12
C ALA A 29 4.91 1.63 -12.24
N THR A 30 4.36 1.19 -13.37
CA THR A 30 2.93 1.23 -13.67
C THR A 30 2.39 -0.20 -13.59
N GLY A 31 1.24 -0.37 -12.95
CA GLY A 31 0.61 -1.69 -12.77
C GLY A 31 0.60 -2.21 -11.33
N PHE A 32 0.07 -1.40 -10.40
CA PHE A 32 -0.31 -1.88 -9.07
C PHE A 32 0.85 -2.43 -8.22
N ASN A 33 2.05 -1.89 -8.38
CA ASN A 33 3.21 -2.28 -7.58
C ASN A 33 4.28 -1.19 -7.55
N THR A 34 5.12 -1.23 -6.53
CA THR A 34 6.39 -0.48 -6.49
C THR A 34 7.55 -1.47 -6.43
N GLY A 35 8.57 -1.23 -7.26
CA GLY A 35 9.76 -2.09 -7.35
C GLY A 35 10.58 -2.15 -6.06
N ALA A 36 11.40 -3.19 -5.94
CA ALA A 36 12.41 -3.29 -4.89
C ALA A 36 13.59 -2.33 -5.17
N ILE A 37 14.23 -1.86 -4.11
CA ILE A 37 15.49 -1.10 -4.15
C ILE A 37 16.38 -1.62 -3.02
N ASP A 38 17.31 -2.52 -3.38
CA ASP A 38 18.08 -3.30 -2.40
C ASP A 38 19.00 -2.43 -1.53
N VAL A 39 19.59 -1.37 -2.10
CA VAL A 39 20.56 -0.50 -1.38
C VAL A 39 19.95 0.19 -0.16
N ILE A 40 18.64 0.46 -0.17
CA ILE A 40 17.90 1.01 0.97
C ILE A 40 16.99 -0.02 1.66
N GLY A 41 17.14 -1.31 1.33
CA GLY A 41 16.34 -2.40 1.88
C GLY A 41 14.86 -2.33 1.53
N LYS A 42 14.48 -1.60 0.46
CA LYS A 42 13.09 -1.51 0.02
C LYS A 42 12.69 -2.79 -0.68
N ILE A 43 11.72 -3.52 -0.14
CA ILE A 43 11.10 -4.66 -0.83
C ILE A 43 10.14 -4.20 -1.92
N LYS A 44 9.85 -5.11 -2.86
CA LYS A 44 8.73 -4.92 -3.79
C LYS A 44 7.42 -4.91 -3.00
N GLN A 45 6.52 -3.98 -3.33
CA GLN A 45 5.17 -3.93 -2.79
C GLN A 45 4.17 -4.11 -3.94
N THR A 46 3.05 -4.78 -3.69
CA THR A 46 1.92 -4.88 -4.62
C THR A 46 0.71 -4.20 -4.01
N ASP A 47 0.03 -3.40 -4.83
CA ASP A 47 -1.13 -2.59 -4.46
C ASP A 47 -2.38 -3.23 -5.09
N ALA A 48 -2.89 -4.30 -4.48
CA ALA A 48 -4.01 -5.06 -5.03
C ALA A 48 -5.34 -4.29 -4.90
N ASP A 49 -6.16 -4.37 -5.95
CA ASP A 49 -7.51 -3.80 -5.95
C ASP A 49 -8.51 -4.64 -5.15
N GLY A 50 -9.55 -3.94 -4.68
CA GLY A 50 -10.87 -4.49 -4.42
C GLY A 50 -11.46 -4.05 -3.08
N ALA A 51 -12.55 -3.28 -3.15
CA ALA A 51 -13.23 -2.78 -1.94
C ALA A 51 -13.97 -3.89 -1.16
N GLY A 52 -14.26 -5.02 -1.81
CA GLY A 52 -14.99 -6.14 -1.21
C GLY A 52 -14.24 -7.46 -1.27
N GLN A 53 -12.97 -7.48 -1.67
CA GLN A 53 -12.05 -8.62 -1.58
C GLN A 53 -10.68 -8.20 -2.12
N LEU A 54 -9.63 -8.91 -1.76
CA LEU A 54 -8.34 -8.88 -2.46
C LEU A 54 -8.16 -10.18 -3.26
N SER A 55 -7.73 -10.08 -4.53
CA SER A 55 -7.39 -11.21 -5.40
C SER A 55 -8.36 -12.40 -5.33
N LYS A 56 -7.95 -13.55 -4.77
CA LYS A 56 -8.72 -14.81 -4.64
C LYS A 56 -9.43 -14.94 -3.27
N GLY A 57 -9.65 -13.82 -2.59
CA GLY A 57 -10.32 -13.74 -1.30
C GLY A 57 -11.81 -14.07 -1.37
N THR A 58 -12.50 -13.81 -0.25
CA THR A 58 -13.95 -13.95 -0.19
C THR A 58 -14.59 -12.77 -0.88
N PHE A 59 -15.42 -13.01 -1.89
CA PHE A 59 -16.14 -11.94 -2.56
C PHE A 59 -17.32 -11.44 -1.71
N TRP A 60 -17.06 -10.39 -0.93
CA TRP A 60 -18.06 -9.75 -0.10
C TRP A 60 -19.05 -8.91 -0.91
N VAL A 61 -20.17 -8.58 -0.28
CA VAL A 61 -21.18 -7.70 -0.87
C VAL A 61 -20.58 -6.33 -1.22
N GLY A 62 -21.10 -5.73 -2.29
CA GLY A 62 -20.68 -4.39 -2.71
C GLY A 62 -21.07 -3.31 -1.70
N ALA A 63 -20.34 -2.18 -1.75
CA ALA A 63 -20.47 -1.09 -0.78
C ALA A 63 -21.90 -0.54 -0.64
N VAL A 64 -22.71 -0.53 -1.71
CA VAL A 64 -24.11 -0.06 -1.66
C VAL A 64 -24.97 -0.97 -0.77
N LEU A 65 -24.79 -2.28 -0.85
CA LEU A 65 -25.55 -3.24 -0.04
C LEU A 65 -25.07 -3.22 1.41
N LEU A 66 -23.75 -3.13 1.64
CA LEU A 66 -23.20 -2.92 2.98
C LEU A 66 -23.74 -1.63 3.61
N ALA A 67 -23.73 -0.51 2.88
CA ALA A 67 -24.24 0.78 3.37
C ALA A 67 -25.74 0.74 3.66
N SER A 68 -26.50 -0.07 2.92
CA SER A 68 -27.94 -0.26 3.16
C SER A 68 -28.26 -0.93 4.50
N THR A 69 -27.25 -1.51 5.18
CA THR A 69 -27.40 -2.05 6.54
C THR A 69 -27.37 -0.96 7.62
N TRP A 70 -26.84 0.23 7.31
CA TRP A 70 -26.57 1.31 8.27
C TRP A 70 -25.77 0.86 9.52
N ASN A 71 -24.99 -0.22 9.38
CA ASN A 71 -24.24 -0.82 10.48
C ASN A 71 -22.73 -0.64 10.28
N VAL A 72 -22.15 0.31 11.01
CA VAL A 72 -20.71 0.62 10.94
C VAL A 72 -19.83 -0.50 11.50
N GLU A 73 -20.30 -1.25 12.49
CA GLU A 73 -19.57 -2.38 13.07
C GLU A 73 -19.46 -3.51 12.06
N LEU A 74 -20.55 -3.80 11.32
CA LEU A 74 -20.54 -4.76 10.23
C LEU A 74 -19.58 -4.35 9.11
N ALA A 75 -19.53 -3.06 8.78
CA ALA A 75 -18.60 -2.54 7.78
C ALA A 75 -17.13 -2.64 8.24
N GLU A 76 -16.85 -2.37 9.51
CA GLU A 76 -15.53 -2.58 10.11
C GLU A 76 -15.12 -4.04 10.07
N MET A 77 -16.02 -4.97 10.44
CA MET A 77 -15.76 -6.41 10.36
C MET A 77 -15.43 -6.85 8.93
N GLN A 78 -16.17 -6.39 7.92
CA GLN A 78 -15.83 -6.66 6.52
C GLN A 78 -14.44 -6.12 6.17
N GLY A 79 -14.11 -4.89 6.60
CA GLY A 79 -12.79 -4.29 6.37
C GLY A 79 -11.64 -5.07 7.02
N ILE A 80 -11.83 -5.57 8.25
CA ILE A 80 -10.84 -6.43 8.92
C ILE A 80 -10.61 -7.72 8.13
N MET A 81 -11.69 -8.35 7.63
CA MET A 81 -11.56 -9.57 6.83
C MET A 81 -10.82 -9.32 5.52
N VAL A 82 -11.13 -8.23 4.81
CA VAL A 82 -10.39 -7.82 3.59
C VAL A 82 -8.93 -7.51 3.93
N GLY A 83 -8.64 -6.85 5.06
CA GLY A 83 -7.27 -6.61 5.51
C GLY A 83 -6.50 -7.91 5.81
N ASN A 84 -7.16 -8.91 6.40
CA ASN A 84 -6.56 -10.22 6.64
C ASN A 84 -6.23 -10.98 5.35
N GLU A 85 -6.91 -10.70 4.23
CA GLU A 85 -6.57 -11.26 2.91
C GLU A 85 -5.24 -10.72 2.35
N SER A 86 -4.69 -9.64 2.95
CA SER A 86 -3.41 -9.03 2.56
C SER A 86 -2.17 -9.60 3.28
N LEU A 87 -2.37 -10.47 4.27
CA LEU A 87 -1.31 -11.15 5.03
C LEU A 87 -0.73 -12.34 4.26
#